data_AF-A0ABD3U9N9-F1
#
_entry.id   AF-A0ABD3U9N9-F1
#
_cell.length_a   1.000
_cell.length_b   1.000
_cell.length_c   1.000
_cell.angle_alpha   90.00
_cell.angle_beta   90.00
_cell.angle_gamma   90.00
#
_symmetry.space_group_name_H-M   'P 1'
#
loop_
_entity.id
_entity.type
_entity.pdbx_description
1 polymer ?
#
loop_
_entity_poly.entity_id
_entity_poly.type
_entity_poly.pdbx_seq_one_letter_code
_entity_poly.pdbx_strand_id
1 'polypeptide(L)' 'MDPQPEPVSYICGDCGQDNILKSGDVIQCRECGYRILYKKRTRRSNSFYSLVFSSSSSDFN' A
#
# COMPACT_ATOMS: atom_id res chain seq x y z
N MET A 1 19.39 13.48 14.59
CA MET A 1 19.19 12.09 14.16
C MET A 1 18.09 12.11 13.12
N ASP A 2 18.42 11.87 11.85
CA ASP A 2 17.44 11.89 10.76
C ASP A 2 16.49 10.68 10.93
N PRO A 3 15.16 10.88 10.89
CA PRO A 3 14.22 9.77 11.02
C PRO A 3 14.40 8.81 9.84
N GLN A 4 14.69 7.55 10.14
CA GLN A 4 14.80 6.51 9.12
C GLN A 4 13.47 6.43 8.34
N PRO A 5 13.50 6.39 6.99
CA PRO A 5 12.29 6.33 6.19
C PRO A 5 11.52 5.05 6.51
N GLU A 6 10.27 5.20 6.98
CA GLU A 6 9.40 4.06 7.25
C GLU A 6 9.14 3.27 5.95
N PRO A 7 9.12 1.92 6.01
CA PRO A 7 8.88 1.10 4.85
C PRO A 7 7.46 1.34 4.30
N VAL A 8 7.38 1.74 3.03
CA VAL A 8 6.11 1.99 2.33
C VAL A 8 5.58 0.69 1.73
N SER A 9 4.37 0.31 2.11
CA SER A 9 3.66 -0.82 1.51
C SER A 9 2.99 -0.41 0.19
N TYR A 10 3.27 -1.16 -0.87
CA TYR A 10 2.62 -1.05 -2.17
C TYR A 10 1.67 -2.24 -2.37
N ILE A 11 0.74 -2.11 -3.32
CA ILE A 11 -0.28 -3.11 -3.68
C ILE A 11 -0.09 -3.42 -5.16
N CYS A 12 0.00 -4.69 -5.52
CA CYS A 12 0.08 -5.07 -6.93
C CYS A 12 -1.24 -4.82 -7.65
N GLY A 13 -1.18 -4.31 -8.88
CA GLY A 13 -2.38 -4.10 -9.69
C GLY A 13 -3.05 -5.37 -10.21
N ASP A 14 -2.33 -6.49 -10.25
CA ASP A 14 -2.80 -7.75 -10.83
C ASP A 14 -3.23 -8.76 -9.75
N CYS A 15 -2.34 -9.04 -8.78
CA CYS A 15 -2.64 -9.98 -7.68
C CYS A 15 -3.25 -9.32 -6.43
N GLY A 16 -3.28 -7.98 -6.35
CA GLY A 16 -3.80 -7.26 -5.18
C GLY A 16 -2.99 -7.42 -3.90
N GLN A 17 -1.86 -8.13 -3.96
CA GLN A 17 -1.03 -8.45 -2.79
C GLN A 17 -0.16 -7.29 -2.38
N ASP A 18 0.10 -7.21 -1.07
CA ASP A 18 0.98 -6.19 -0.51
C ASP A 18 2.46 -6.55 -0.72
N ASN A 19 3.20 -5.58 -1.26
CA ASN A 19 4.63 -5.69 -1.48
C ASN A 19 5.34 -4.55 -0.74
N ILE A 20 6.30 -4.92 0.10
CA ILE A 20 7.13 -3.97 0.84
C ILE A 20 8.40 -3.74 0.03
N LEU A 21 8.54 -2.54 -0.53
CA LEU A 21 9.68 -2.18 -1.36
C LEU A 21 10.48 -1.06 -0.69
N LYS A 22 11.81 -1.22 -0.63
CA LYS A 22 12.70 -0.16 -0.15
C LYS A 22 13.07 0.80 -1.27
N SER A 23 13.48 2.00 -0.89
CA SER A 23 14.01 3.00 -1.83
C SER A 23 15.24 2.44 -2.56
N GLY A 24 15.14 2.27 -3.88
CA GLY A 24 16.24 1.76 -4.72
C GLY A 24 16.11 0.31 -5.15
N ASP A 25 15.15 -0.45 -4.61
CA ASP A 25 14.87 -1.81 -5.10
C ASP A 25 14.10 -1.78 -6.44
N VAL A 26 14.25 -2.85 -7.24
CA VAL A 26 13.52 -3.01 -8.50
C VAL A 26 12.02 -3.17 -8.23
N ILE A 27 11.20 -2.39 -8.96
CA ILE A 27 9.74 -2.41 -8.86
C ILE A 27 9.21 -3.70 -9.50
N GLN A 28 9.00 -4.74 -8.68
CA GLN A 28 8.47 -6.02 -9.14
C GLN A 28 7.66 -6.72 -8.04
N CYS A 29 6.49 -7.23 -8.42
CA CYS A 29 5.66 -8.13 -7.63
C CYS A 29 6.37 -9.48 -7.41
N ARG A 30 6.45 -9.94 -6.16
CA ARG A 30 7.14 -11.21 -5.81
C ARG A 30 6.38 -12.46 -6.25
N GLU A 31 5.06 -12.39 -6.35
CA GLU A 31 4.22 -13.55 -6.70
C GLU A 31 3.94 -13.65 -8.20
N CYS A 32 3.76 -12.50 -8.86
CA CYS A 32 3.25 -12.41 -10.21
C CYS A 32 4.25 -11.87 -11.24
N GLY A 33 5.38 -11.30 -10.79
CA GLY A 33 6.37 -10.67 -11.69
C GLY A 33 5.90 -9.37 -12.36
N TYR A 34 4.68 -8.94 -12.09
CA TYR A 34 4.11 -7.70 -12.60
C TYR A 34 4.86 -6.47 -12.03
N ARG A 35 4.98 -5.41 -12.82
CA ARG A 35 5.81 -4.23 -12.50
C ARG A 35 5.03 -2.98 -12.12
N ILE A 36 3.70 -3.05 -12.12
CA ILE A 36 2.85 -1.92 -11.72
C ILE A 36 2.31 -2.18 -10.32
N LEU A 37 2.71 -1.30 -9.40
CA LEU A 37 2.41 -1.35 -7.98
C LEU A 37 1.79 0.01 -7.56
N TYR A 38 0.69 -0.02 -6.82
CA TYR A 38 0.00 1.15 -6.29
C TYR A 38 0.39 1.40 -4.84
N LYS A 39 0.49 2.66 -4.41
CA LYS A 39 0.76 2.97 -3.00
C LYS A 39 -0.52 2.77 -2.16
N LYS A 40 -0.41 2.05 -1.04
CA LYS A 40 -1.54 1.88 -0.12
C LYS A 40 -1.97 3.24 0.46
N ARG A 41 -3.29 3.51 0.48
CA ARG A 41 -3.83 4.72 1.12
C ARG A 41 -3.49 4.70 2.62
N THR A 42 -3.01 5.82 3.14
CA THR A 42 -2.79 5.99 4.58
C THR A 42 -4.10 6.39 5.25
N ARG A 43 -4.35 5.87 6.46
CA ARG A 43 -5.50 6.25 7.30
C ARG A 43 -5.33 7.62 7.97
N ARG A 44 -4.32 8.42 7.57
CA ARG A 44 -4.21 9.80 8.04
C ARG A 44 -5.47 10.50 7.58
N SER A 45 -6.26 10.93 8.56
CA SER A 45 -7.52 11.62 8.43
C SER A 45 -7.32 12.91 7.63
N ASN A 46 -7.24 12.80 6.30
CA ASN A 46 -7.61 13.92 5.46
C ASN A 46 -9.07 14.16 5.81
N SER A 47 -9.35 15.32 6.41
CA SER A 47 -10.66 15.75 6.93
C SER A 47 -11.83 15.66 5.92
N PHE A 48 -11.54 15.22 4.70
CA PHE A 48 -12.45 15.02 3.59
C PHE A 48 -12.97 13.56 3.44
N TYR A 49 -12.24 12.54 3.93
CA TYR A 49 -12.54 11.13 3.63
C TYR A 49 -12.97 10.26 4.84
N SER A 50 -13.18 10.85 6.02
CA SER A 50 -13.55 10.06 7.23
C SER A 50 -14.94 9.43 7.16
N LEU A 51 -15.84 9.91 6.30
CA LEU A 51 -17.22 9.43 6.21
C LEU A 51 -17.39 8.21 5.29
N VAL A 52 -16.40 7.86 4.46
CA VAL A 52 -16.53 6.78 3.45
C VAL A 52 -15.85 5.47 3.82
N PHE A 53 -15.10 5.41 4.93
CA PHE A 53 -14.37 4.19 5.35
C PHE A 53 -15.01 3.43 6.52
N SER A 54 -16.10 3.92 7.10
CA SER A 54 -16.78 3.27 8.23
C SER A 54 -17.60 2.03 7.85
N SER A 55 -17.68 1.67 6.56
CA SER A 55 -18.63 0.65 6.05
C SER A 55 -18.00 -0.51 5.29
N SER A 56 -16.66 -0.64 5.25
CA SER A 56 -16.01 -1.77 4.55
C SER A 56 -14.85 -2.31 5.37
N SER A 57 -15.16 -2.84 6.55
CA SER A 57 -14.27 -3.75 7.30
C SER A 57 -14.76 -5.20 7.25
N SER A 58 -15.63 -5.53 6.28
CA SER A 58 -16.25 -6.86 6.14
C SER A 58 -15.75 -7.64 4.92
N ASP A 59 -14.56 -7.35 4.40
CA ASP A 59 -13.96 -8.11 3.28
C ASP A 59 -12.51 -8.49 3.56
N PHE A 60 -12.24 -8.87 4.82
CA PHE A 60 -11.12 -9.75 5.14
C PHE A 60 -11.51 -10.66 6.32
N ASN A 61 -12.34 -11.66 5.96
CA ASN A 61 -12.94 -12.71 6.79
C ASN A 61 -13.98 -12.27 7.83
#